data_AF-A0A7K3NMZ2-F1
#
_entry.id   AF-A0A7K3NMZ2-F1
#
_cell.length_a   1.000
_cell.length_b   1.000
_cell.length_c   1.000
_cell.angle_alpha   90.00
_cell.angle_beta   90.00
_cell.angle_gamma   90.00
#
_symmetry.space_group_name_H-M   'P 1'
#
loop_
_entity.id
_entity.type
_entity.pdbx_description
1 polymer ?
#
loop_
_entity_poly.entity_id
_entity_poly.type
_entity_poly.pdbx_seq_one_letter_code
_entity_poly.pdbx_strand_id
1 'polypeptide(L)'
;MEKGFSSRGSECNEVTKYELTALAQAKIAYVKYVFDVCRRSNVKAIGSIVDRSSAIPQGADYLRKDYAYLFERFYYYLENVHRSEMGYIVFDELDKSQSHILLDQMEAYFIKTKKGRDRAARIIPEPFFVHSDMSSLVQVADILAYVLSWGKVLPTKESCRPELGEVAQRAVALRSDARREIAEIKKGQESIIYGFALIENLCAGGK
;
A
#
# COMPACT_ATOMS: atom_id res chain seq x y z
N MET A 1 22.40 19.89 -1.62
CA MET A 1 21.10 20.48 -1.22
C MET A 1 21.16 22.00 -1.03
N GLU A 2 22.23 22.70 -1.44
CA GLU A 2 22.40 24.14 -1.13
C GLU A 2 21.86 25.12 -2.18
N LYS A 3 21.51 24.69 -3.40
CA LYS A 3 21.00 25.62 -4.43
C LYS A 3 19.51 25.99 -4.31
N GLY A 4 18.76 25.33 -3.41
CA GLY A 4 17.30 25.53 -3.30
C GLY A 4 16.87 26.80 -2.56
N PHE A 5 17.76 27.44 -1.79
CA PHE A 5 17.39 28.58 -0.94
C PHE A 5 17.85 29.94 -1.47
N SER A 6 18.74 29.99 -2.47
CA SER A 6 19.32 31.26 -2.94
C SER A 6 18.66 31.88 -4.18
N SER A 7 17.59 31.29 -4.74
CA SER A 7 16.95 31.81 -5.96
C SER A 7 15.63 32.53 -5.69
N ARG A 8 15.59 33.45 -4.72
CA ARG A 8 14.57 34.51 -4.65
C ARG A 8 15.16 35.80 -5.20
N GLY A 9 15.39 35.82 -6.50
CA GLY A 9 15.88 36.99 -7.22
C GLY A 9 16.64 36.59 -8.48
N SER A 10 15.99 36.79 -9.64
CA SER A 10 16.61 36.96 -10.96
C SER A 10 17.45 35.81 -11.55
N GLU A 11 16.77 34.97 -12.34
CA GLU A 11 17.14 34.47 -13.69
C GLU A 11 16.40 33.14 -13.93
N CYS A 12 15.57 33.07 -14.98
CA CYS A 12 15.07 31.79 -15.49
C CYS A 12 16.24 31.05 -16.14
N ASN A 13 17.07 30.39 -15.34
CA ASN A 13 18.01 29.40 -15.86
C ASN A 13 17.20 28.24 -16.43
N GLU A 14 17.21 28.09 -17.76
CA GLU A 14 16.54 26.98 -18.42
C GLU A 14 17.12 25.66 -17.90
N VAL A 15 16.23 24.82 -17.39
CA VAL A 15 16.59 23.51 -16.84
C VAL A 15 17.17 22.64 -17.95
N THR A 16 18.41 22.18 -17.78
CA THR A 16 19.10 21.38 -18.80
C THR A 16 18.70 19.91 -18.74
N LYS A 17 18.84 19.20 -19.87
CA LYS A 17 18.68 17.73 -19.93
C LYS A 17 19.61 17.01 -18.95
N TYR A 18 20.82 17.52 -18.75
CA TYR A 18 21.80 16.97 -17.82
C TYR A 18 21.29 17.07 -16.38
N GLU A 19 20.79 18.24 -15.97
CA GLU A 19 20.23 18.44 -14.63
C GLU A 19 19.01 17.56 -14.38
N LEU A 20 18.11 17.41 -15.35
CA LEU A 20 16.97 16.49 -15.23
C LEU A 20 17.41 15.03 -15.10
N THR A 21 18.42 14.62 -15.87
CA THR A 21 18.96 13.26 -15.82
C THR A 21 19.63 12.99 -14.47
N ALA A 22 20.45 13.93 -13.99
CA ALA A 22 21.09 13.83 -12.68
C ALA A 22 20.04 13.80 -11.55
N LEU A 23 19.01 14.63 -11.62
CA LEU A 23 17.90 14.63 -10.66
C LEU A 23 17.13 13.30 -10.70
N ALA A 24 16.86 12.74 -11.87
CA ALA A 24 16.18 11.46 -12.01
C ALA A 24 17.00 10.32 -11.40
N GLN A 25 18.31 10.27 -11.68
CA GLN A 25 19.22 9.30 -11.09
C GLN A 25 19.30 9.45 -9.57
N ALA A 26 19.36 10.68 -9.05
CA ALA A 26 19.37 10.96 -7.63
C ALA A 26 18.07 10.51 -6.95
N LYS A 27 16.90 10.73 -7.56
CA LYS A 27 15.61 10.23 -7.07
C LYS A 27 15.55 8.71 -7.01
N ILE A 28 16.03 8.03 -8.06
CA ILE A 28 16.10 6.56 -8.08
C ILE A 28 17.03 6.05 -6.97
N ALA A 29 18.22 6.66 -6.81
CA ALA A 29 19.17 6.30 -5.76
C ALA A 29 18.58 6.52 -4.35
N TYR A 30 17.89 7.63 -4.15
CA TYR A 30 17.18 7.94 -2.90
C TYR A 30 16.15 6.85 -2.57
N VAL A 31 15.29 6.49 -3.52
CA VAL A 31 14.26 5.45 -3.27
C VAL A 31 14.89 4.09 -2.99
N LYS A 32 15.97 3.71 -3.68
CA LYS A 32 16.73 2.50 -3.37
C LYS A 32 17.20 2.52 -1.91
N TYR A 33 17.79 3.63 -1.48
CA TYR A 33 18.25 3.81 -0.10
C TYR A 33 17.11 3.72 0.91
N VAL A 34 15.97 4.36 0.64
CA VAL A 34 14.77 4.28 1.49
C VAL A 34 14.35 2.83 1.70
N PHE A 35 14.23 2.03 0.64
CA PHE A 35 13.87 0.62 0.78
C PHE A 35 14.94 -0.22 1.48
N ASP A 36 16.22 0.09 1.29
CA ASP A 36 17.31 -0.57 2.02
C ASP A 36 17.29 -0.23 3.53
N VAL A 37 16.89 0.99 3.89
CA VAL A 37 16.61 1.37 5.30
C VAL A 37 15.39 0.61 5.82
N CYS A 38 14.27 0.61 5.10
CA CYS A 38 13.06 -0.12 5.47
C CYS A 38 13.38 -1.60 5.75
N ARG A 39 14.15 -2.25 4.86
CA ARG A 39 14.54 -3.65 5.02
C ARG A 39 15.38 -3.88 6.28
N ARG A 40 16.37 -3.02 6.54
CA ARG A 40 17.22 -3.10 7.75
C ARG A 40 16.44 -2.85 9.04
N SER A 41 15.41 -2.02 8.97
CA SER A 41 14.51 -1.73 10.09
C SER A 41 13.33 -2.71 10.19
N ASN A 42 13.36 -3.84 9.48
CA ASN A 42 12.31 -4.87 9.47
C ASN A 42 10.91 -4.37 9.07
N VAL A 43 10.83 -3.28 8.31
CA VAL A 43 9.56 -2.78 7.75
C VAL A 43 8.99 -3.84 6.81
N LYS A 44 7.68 -4.07 6.94
CA LYS A 44 6.92 -4.99 6.11
C LYS A 44 5.93 -4.22 5.25
N ALA A 45 5.74 -4.69 4.03
CA ALA A 45 4.81 -4.14 3.09
C ALA A 45 3.69 -5.15 2.82
N ILE A 46 2.47 -4.63 2.85
CA ILE A 46 1.24 -5.34 2.48
C ILE A 46 0.48 -4.39 1.56
N GLY A 47 -0.13 -4.93 0.52
CA GLY A 47 -0.75 -4.10 -0.52
C GLY A 47 -1.83 -4.84 -1.29
N SER A 48 -2.87 -4.09 -1.64
CA SER A 48 -3.90 -4.52 -2.59
C SER A 48 -3.70 -3.72 -3.87
N ILE A 49 -3.43 -4.41 -4.96
CA ILE A 49 -3.21 -3.84 -6.29
C ILE A 49 -4.47 -4.07 -7.09
N VAL A 50 -4.98 -3.01 -7.69
CA VAL A 50 -6.25 -3.01 -8.42
C VAL A 50 -5.97 -2.51 -9.82
N ASP A 51 -6.63 -3.08 -10.82
CA ASP A 51 -6.52 -2.55 -12.17
C ASP A 51 -7.26 -1.21 -12.32
N ARG A 52 -6.70 -0.29 -13.12
CA ARG A 52 -7.34 1.02 -13.35
C ARG A 52 -8.70 0.90 -14.05
N SER A 53 -8.90 -0.15 -14.85
CA SER A 53 -10.15 -0.43 -15.55
C SER A 53 -11.18 -1.15 -14.67
N SER A 54 -10.81 -1.63 -13.48
CA SER A 54 -11.75 -2.27 -12.56
C SER A 54 -12.88 -1.30 -12.19
N ALA A 55 -14.12 -1.73 -12.39
CA ALA A 55 -15.28 -0.93 -12.05
C ALA A 55 -15.30 -0.62 -10.54
N ILE A 56 -15.26 0.66 -10.20
CA ILE A 56 -15.44 1.12 -8.83
C ILE A 56 -16.94 1.10 -8.53
N PRO A 57 -17.40 0.37 -7.50
CA PRO A 57 -18.80 0.38 -7.13
C PRO A 57 -19.24 1.79 -6.73
N GLN A 58 -20.26 2.34 -7.40
CA GLN A 58 -20.86 3.62 -7.00
C GLN A 58 -21.81 3.43 -5.82
N GLY A 59 -21.77 4.32 -4.83
CA GLY A 59 -22.73 4.36 -3.73
C GLY A 59 -22.77 3.10 -2.87
N ALA A 60 -21.66 2.37 -2.76
CA ALA A 60 -21.61 1.15 -1.98
C ALA A 60 -21.64 1.45 -0.47
N ASP A 61 -22.67 0.99 0.25
CA ASP A 61 -22.73 0.96 1.73
C ASP A 61 -21.74 -0.06 2.35
N TYR A 62 -20.80 -0.58 1.56
CA TYR A 62 -19.90 -1.65 1.94
C TYR A 62 -18.45 -1.28 1.63
N LEU A 63 -17.55 -1.79 2.46
CA LEU A 63 -16.12 -1.62 2.26
C LEU A 63 -15.66 -2.29 0.96
N ARG A 64 -14.96 -1.53 0.12
CA ARG A 64 -14.41 -2.01 -1.14
C ARG A 64 -13.45 -3.18 -0.92
N LYS A 65 -13.45 -4.14 -1.87
CA LYS A 65 -12.78 -5.43 -1.69
C LYS A 65 -11.27 -5.31 -1.46
N ASP A 66 -10.63 -4.30 -2.02
CA ASP A 66 -9.22 -4.00 -1.83
C ASP A 66 -8.85 -3.66 -0.38
N TYR A 67 -9.66 -2.86 0.32
CA TYR A 67 -9.48 -2.63 1.75
C TYR A 67 -9.73 -3.91 2.56
N ALA A 68 -10.77 -4.67 2.22
CA ALA A 68 -11.03 -5.95 2.90
C ALA A 68 -9.87 -6.95 2.73
N TYR A 69 -9.22 -7.00 1.57
CA TYR A 69 -8.04 -7.84 1.30
C TYR A 69 -6.78 -7.31 1.98
N LEU A 70 -6.67 -5.98 2.13
CA LEU A 70 -5.58 -5.34 2.86
C LEU A 70 -5.66 -5.69 4.34
N PHE A 71 -6.84 -5.54 4.96
CA PHE A 71 -7.07 -5.89 6.37
C PHE A 71 -6.91 -7.38 6.64
N GLU A 72 -7.29 -8.24 5.70
CA GLU A 72 -7.03 -9.68 5.80
C GLU A 72 -5.54 -9.99 5.97
N ARG A 73 -4.71 -9.45 5.07
CA ARG A 73 -3.27 -9.69 5.08
C ARG A 73 -2.61 -9.05 6.29
N PHE A 74 -3.06 -7.86 6.67
CA PHE A 74 -2.57 -7.20 7.88
C PHE A 74 -2.89 -8.02 9.12
N TYR A 75 -4.13 -8.52 9.24
CA TYR A 75 -4.52 -9.44 10.32
C TYR A 75 -3.61 -10.68 10.38
N TYR A 76 -3.38 -11.34 9.24
CA TYR A 76 -2.51 -12.53 9.21
C TYR A 76 -1.05 -12.22 9.52
N TYR A 77 -0.57 -11.04 9.13
CA TYR A 77 0.74 -10.57 9.54
C TYR A 77 0.83 -10.45 11.07
N LEU A 78 -0.12 -9.78 11.72
CA LEU A 78 -0.14 -9.60 13.17
C LEU A 78 -0.17 -10.95 13.91
N GLU A 79 -0.99 -11.89 13.46
CA GLU A 79 -1.02 -13.25 14.01
C GLU A 79 0.32 -13.98 13.92
N ASN A 80 1.08 -13.76 12.83
CA ASN A 80 2.38 -14.39 12.64
C ASN A 80 3.48 -13.75 13.48
N VAL A 81 3.36 -12.46 13.76
CA VAL A 81 4.34 -11.73 14.58
C VAL A 81 4.25 -12.21 16.01
N HIS A 82 3.07 -12.12 16.63
CA HIS A 82 2.88 -12.54 18.01
C HIS A 82 1.41 -12.79 18.36
N ARG A 83 1.16 -13.70 19.33
CA ARG A 83 -0.19 -14.02 19.82
C ARG A 83 -0.89 -12.85 20.52
N SER A 84 -0.21 -11.76 20.84
CA SER A 84 -0.84 -10.56 21.42
C SER A 84 -0.61 -9.31 20.56
N GLU A 85 -0.07 -9.45 19.36
CA GLU A 85 0.20 -8.30 18.50
C GLU A 85 -1.13 -7.64 18.10
N MET A 86 -1.15 -6.30 18.13
CA MET A 86 -2.27 -5.46 17.72
C MET A 86 -1.79 -4.45 16.69
N GLY A 87 -2.66 -4.09 15.76
CA GLY A 87 -2.36 -3.15 14.68
C GLY A 87 -3.25 -1.93 14.72
N TYR A 88 -2.65 -0.78 14.44
CA TYR A 88 -3.37 0.46 14.16
C TYR A 88 -3.40 0.74 12.66
N ILE A 89 -4.48 1.37 12.21
CA ILE A 89 -4.60 1.86 10.84
C ILE A 89 -4.31 3.35 10.83
N VAL A 90 -3.44 3.77 9.93
CA VAL A 90 -3.13 5.18 9.68
C VAL A 90 -3.44 5.47 8.22
N PHE A 91 -4.24 6.49 7.97
CA PHE A 91 -4.54 7.00 6.62
C PHE A 91 -3.81 8.31 6.37
N ASP A 92 -3.37 8.50 5.13
CA ASP A 92 -3.08 9.84 4.63
C ASP A 92 -4.38 10.64 4.60
N GLU A 93 -4.30 11.94 4.88
CA GLU A 93 -5.45 12.81 4.88
C GLU A 93 -6.04 12.93 3.46
N LEU A 94 -7.18 12.26 3.25
CA LEU A 94 -8.03 12.46 2.08
C LEU A 94 -8.94 13.67 2.27
N ASP A 95 -9.55 14.15 1.18
CA ASP A 95 -10.62 15.14 1.24
C ASP A 95 -11.66 14.73 2.31
N LYS A 96 -12.04 15.67 3.18
CA LYS A 96 -12.89 15.43 4.35
C LYS A 96 -14.14 14.61 4.02
N SER A 97 -14.75 14.84 2.85
CA SER A 97 -15.95 14.12 2.41
C SER A 97 -15.69 12.64 2.11
N GLN A 98 -14.55 12.30 1.52
CA GLN A 98 -14.16 10.93 1.20
C GLN A 98 -13.72 10.17 2.46
N SER A 99 -13.07 10.87 3.40
CA SER A 99 -12.68 10.32 4.69
C SER A 99 -13.88 9.83 5.50
N HIS A 100 -14.98 10.60 5.54
CA HIS A 100 -16.19 10.19 6.25
C HIS A 100 -16.85 8.93 5.65
N ILE A 101 -16.99 8.87 4.32
CA ILE A 101 -17.59 7.69 3.66
C ILE A 101 -16.76 6.43 3.93
N LEU A 102 -15.43 6.54 3.87
CA LEU A 102 -14.54 5.42 4.14
C LEU A 102 -14.64 4.94 5.59
N LEU A 103 -14.75 5.87 6.55
CA LEU A 103 -14.94 5.54 7.96
C LEU A 103 -16.24 4.76 8.19
N ASP A 104 -17.36 5.24 7.65
CA ASP A 104 -18.66 4.57 7.78
C ASP A 104 -18.63 3.16 7.16
N GLN A 105 -17.97 3.00 6.01
CA GLN A 105 -17.78 1.70 5.37
C GLN A 105 -16.89 0.77 6.20
N MET A 106 -15.83 1.28 6.80
CA MET A 106 -14.95 0.52 7.70
C MET A 106 -15.69 0.08 8.96
N GLU A 107 -16.42 0.99 9.60
CA GLU A 107 -17.25 0.67 10.77
C GLU A 107 -18.26 -0.43 10.42
N ALA A 108 -19.02 -0.24 9.33
CA ALA A 108 -19.97 -1.25 8.85
C ALA A 108 -19.28 -2.59 8.58
N TYR A 109 -18.08 -2.58 8.01
CA TYR A 109 -17.31 -3.79 7.77
C TYR A 109 -16.91 -4.51 9.06
N PHE A 110 -16.28 -3.81 10.01
CA PHE A 110 -15.78 -4.40 11.26
C PHE A 110 -16.91 -4.83 12.20
N ILE A 111 -18.05 -4.13 12.21
CA ILE A 111 -19.19 -4.46 13.08
C ILE A 111 -20.10 -5.50 12.43
N LYS A 112 -20.55 -5.27 11.19
CA LYS A 112 -21.66 -6.03 10.59
C LYS A 112 -21.20 -7.34 9.97
N THR A 113 -19.94 -7.47 9.55
CA THR A 113 -19.45 -8.71 8.89
C THR A 113 -18.75 -9.66 9.85
N LYS A 114 -18.89 -10.97 9.64
CA LYS A 114 -18.15 -11.98 10.43
C LYS A 114 -16.64 -11.80 10.29
N LYS A 115 -16.15 -11.70 9.04
CA LYS A 115 -14.72 -11.51 8.74
C LYS A 115 -14.16 -10.23 9.37
N GLY A 116 -14.93 -9.14 9.37
CA GLY A 116 -14.56 -7.89 10.01
C GLY A 116 -14.42 -8.05 11.53
N ARG A 117 -15.42 -8.64 12.20
CA ARG A 117 -15.34 -8.90 13.65
C ARG A 117 -14.17 -9.78 14.05
N ASP A 118 -13.91 -10.83 13.28
CA ASP A 118 -12.75 -11.72 13.50
C ASP A 118 -11.45 -10.91 13.40
N ARG A 119 -11.35 -9.99 12.44
CA ARG A 119 -10.16 -9.15 12.23
C ARG A 119 -10.02 -8.04 13.27
N ALA A 120 -11.12 -7.54 13.82
CA ALA A 120 -11.12 -6.57 14.91
C ALA A 120 -10.50 -7.12 16.21
N ALA A 121 -10.30 -8.44 16.32
CA ALA A 121 -9.54 -9.04 17.41
C ALA A 121 -8.05 -8.65 17.41
N ARG A 122 -7.53 -8.10 16.30
CA ARG A 122 -6.14 -7.67 16.12
C ARG A 122 -5.98 -6.27 15.58
N ILE A 123 -6.95 -5.81 14.81
CA ILE A 123 -6.89 -4.50 14.14
C ILE A 123 -7.82 -3.56 14.90
N ILE A 124 -7.28 -2.43 15.33
CA ILE A 124 -8.07 -1.37 15.94
C ILE A 124 -8.81 -0.64 14.82
N PRO A 125 -10.15 -0.67 14.79
CA PRO A 125 -10.95 -0.21 13.65
C PRO A 125 -11.09 1.31 13.57
N GLU A 126 -10.52 2.05 14.53
CA GLU A 126 -10.50 3.51 14.57
C GLU A 126 -9.17 4.02 13.99
N PRO A 127 -9.16 4.62 12.79
CA PRO A 127 -7.92 5.03 12.15
C PRO A 127 -7.49 6.43 12.56
N PHE A 128 -6.18 6.65 12.54
CA PHE A 128 -5.58 7.99 12.64
C PHE A 128 -5.39 8.58 11.25
N PHE A 129 -5.78 9.83 11.05
CA PHE A 129 -5.47 10.59 9.83
C PHE A 129 -4.25 11.46 10.09
N VAL A 130 -3.27 11.39 9.18
CA VAL A 130 -2.05 12.19 9.24
C VAL A 130 -1.81 12.82 7.88
N HIS A 131 -1.26 14.03 7.87
CA HIS A 131 -0.77 14.61 6.63
C HIS A 131 0.49 13.86 6.16
N SER A 132 0.53 13.47 4.89
CA SER A 132 1.65 12.74 4.27
C SER A 132 3.00 13.48 4.32
N ASP A 133 3.00 14.81 4.40
CA ASP A 133 4.23 15.61 4.54
C ASP A 133 4.92 15.42 5.90
N MET A 134 4.16 15.05 6.93
CA MET A 134 4.64 14.94 8.31
C MET A 134 4.98 13.52 8.76
N SER A 135 4.63 12.48 8.01
CA SER A 135 4.81 11.08 8.44
C SER A 135 5.62 10.22 7.45
N SER A 136 6.85 9.87 7.85
CA SER A 136 7.80 9.15 6.99
C SER A 136 7.28 7.80 6.48
N LEU A 137 6.44 7.09 7.25
CA LEU A 137 5.87 5.80 6.82
C LEU A 137 4.75 5.95 5.78
N VAL A 138 3.99 7.05 5.80
CA VAL A 138 3.01 7.34 4.74
C VAL A 138 3.74 7.65 3.44
N GLN A 139 4.80 8.45 3.49
CA GLN A 139 5.65 8.70 2.31
C GLN A 139 6.26 7.41 1.75
N VAL A 140 6.70 6.49 2.63
CA VAL A 140 7.18 5.17 2.20
C VAL A 140 6.06 4.36 1.53
N ALA A 141 4.83 4.42 2.05
CA ALA A 141 3.68 3.75 1.45
C ALA A 141 3.37 4.30 0.04
N ASP A 142 3.42 5.61 -0.16
CA ASP A 142 3.22 6.24 -1.48
C ASP A 142 4.31 5.86 -2.48
N ILE A 143 5.57 5.90 -2.05
CA ILE A 143 6.71 5.47 -2.87
C ILE A 143 6.54 3.99 -3.25
N LEU A 144 6.15 3.14 -2.30
CA LEU A 144 5.90 1.73 -2.54
C LEU A 144 4.76 1.52 -3.54
N ALA A 145 3.64 2.21 -3.37
CA ALA A 145 2.49 2.16 -4.28
C ALA A 145 2.89 2.59 -5.71
N TYR A 146 3.65 3.67 -5.85
CA TYR A 146 4.14 4.15 -7.14
C TYR A 146 5.06 3.13 -7.81
N VAL A 147 6.05 2.63 -7.06
CA VAL A 147 7.03 1.67 -7.57
C VAL A 147 6.36 0.36 -7.98
N LEU A 148 5.41 -0.15 -7.19
CA LEU A 148 4.66 -1.36 -7.56
C LEU A 148 3.78 -1.14 -8.78
N SER A 149 3.12 0.02 -8.89
CA SER A 149 2.24 0.35 -10.02
C SER A 149 3.01 0.53 -11.34
N TRP A 150 4.26 1.03 -11.29
CA TRP A 150 5.01 1.40 -12.49
C TRP A 150 6.22 0.52 -12.79
N GLY A 151 6.83 -0.11 -11.79
CA GLY A 151 8.05 -0.91 -11.92
C GLY A 151 7.83 -2.41 -12.08
N LYS A 152 6.58 -2.88 -12.15
CA LYS A 152 6.24 -4.28 -12.40
C LYS A 152 5.28 -4.40 -13.57
N VAL A 153 5.47 -5.46 -14.34
CA VAL A 153 4.46 -5.98 -15.27
C VAL A 153 3.41 -6.69 -14.42
N LEU A 154 2.16 -6.32 -14.61
CA LEU A 154 1.02 -6.98 -13.98
C LEU A 154 0.24 -7.70 -15.08
N PRO A 155 -0.53 -8.75 -14.77
CA PRO A 155 -1.41 -9.40 -15.75
C PRO A 155 -2.29 -8.43 -16.54
N THR A 156 -2.67 -7.31 -15.91
CA THR A 156 -3.52 -6.28 -16.49
C THR A 156 -2.75 -5.11 -17.12
N LYS A 157 -1.42 -5.14 -17.07
CA LYS A 157 -0.54 -4.06 -17.54
C LYS A 157 0.67 -4.60 -18.29
N GLU A 158 0.66 -4.41 -19.61
CA GLU A 158 1.67 -4.95 -20.53
C GLU A 158 3.03 -4.22 -20.50
N SER A 159 3.12 -3.06 -19.84
CA SER A 159 4.38 -2.29 -19.78
C SER A 159 4.75 -1.85 -18.37
N CYS A 160 6.06 -1.88 -18.10
CA CYS A 160 6.66 -1.31 -16.90
C CYS A 160 7.76 -0.32 -17.28
N ARG A 161 8.06 0.59 -16.36
CA ARG A 161 9.18 1.53 -16.49
C ARG A 161 10.49 0.81 -16.15
N PRO A 162 11.36 0.55 -17.13
CA PRO A 162 12.54 -0.29 -16.94
C PRO A 162 13.50 0.28 -15.88
N GLU A 163 13.60 1.62 -15.78
CA GLU A 163 14.43 2.31 -14.79
C GLU A 163 14.01 2.05 -13.34
N LEU A 164 12.76 1.61 -13.12
CA LEU A 164 12.25 1.23 -11.81
C LEU A 164 12.46 -0.25 -11.48
N GLY A 165 12.98 -1.06 -12.40
CA GLY A 165 13.05 -2.52 -12.25
C GLY A 165 13.75 -2.98 -10.96
N GLU A 166 14.96 -2.47 -10.70
CA GLU A 166 15.69 -2.78 -9.46
C GLU A 166 15.01 -2.21 -8.21
N VAL A 167 14.34 -1.07 -8.34
CA VAL A 167 13.62 -0.42 -7.24
C VAL A 167 12.40 -1.26 -6.85
N ALA A 168 11.71 -1.80 -7.85
CA ALA A 168 10.58 -2.69 -7.66
C ALA A 168 10.96 -4.06 -7.10
N GLN A 169 12.15 -4.57 -7.42
CA GLN A 169 12.69 -5.77 -6.75
C GLN A 169 12.88 -5.52 -5.24
N ARG A 170 13.44 -4.36 -4.86
CA ARG A 170 13.58 -3.98 -3.45
C ARG A 170 12.23 -3.79 -2.76
N ALA A 171 11.26 -3.16 -3.42
CA ALA A 171 9.90 -3.03 -2.88
C ALA A 171 9.25 -4.40 -2.62
N VAL A 172 9.38 -5.35 -3.56
CA VAL A 172 8.88 -6.73 -3.38
C VAL A 172 9.58 -7.46 -2.25
N ALA A 173 10.86 -7.19 -2.00
CA ALA A 173 11.59 -7.79 -0.88
C ALA A 173 11.05 -7.35 0.51
N LEU A 174 10.24 -6.28 0.58
CA LEU A 174 9.55 -5.87 1.81
C LEU A 174 8.25 -6.65 2.05
N ARG A 175 7.74 -7.40 1.07
CA ARG A 175 6.44 -8.09 1.14
C ARG A 175 6.37 -9.05 2.34
N SER A 176 5.28 -9.00 3.08
CA SER A 176 5.00 -9.95 4.16
C SER A 176 4.06 -11.07 3.72
N ASP A 177 4.58 -12.29 3.61
CA ASP A 177 3.80 -13.47 3.26
C ASP A 177 3.39 -14.25 4.52
N ALA A 178 2.20 -14.85 4.49
CA ALA A 178 1.67 -15.68 5.58
C ALA A 178 1.37 -17.10 5.07
N ARG A 179 1.68 -18.14 5.84
CA ARG A 179 1.26 -19.52 5.56
C ARG A 179 0.00 -19.85 6.35
N ARG A 180 -1.06 -20.31 5.70
CA ARG A 180 -2.35 -20.59 6.34
C ARG A 180 -3.03 -21.79 5.72
N GLU A 181 -3.67 -22.60 6.54
CA GLU A 181 -4.70 -23.51 6.07
C GLU A 181 -5.94 -22.68 5.70
N ILE A 182 -6.26 -22.61 4.41
CA ILE A 182 -7.44 -21.89 3.91
C ILE A 182 -8.56 -22.91 3.83
N ALA A 183 -9.67 -22.69 4.54
CA ALA A 183 -10.79 -23.64 4.61
C ALA A 183 -11.40 -24.03 3.25
N GLU A 184 -11.22 -23.21 2.22
CA GLU A 184 -11.70 -23.43 0.84
C GLU A 184 -10.75 -24.34 0.02
N ILE A 185 -9.52 -24.54 0.48
CA ILE A 185 -8.54 -25.46 -0.11
C ILE A 185 -8.48 -26.68 0.82
N LYS A 186 -8.50 -27.89 0.23
CA LYS A 186 -8.65 -29.17 0.95
C LYS A 186 -8.03 -29.18 2.36
N LYS A 187 -8.84 -29.56 3.34
CA LYS A 187 -8.46 -29.73 4.75
C LYS A 187 -7.11 -30.47 4.85
N GLY A 188 -6.12 -29.86 5.50
CA GLY A 188 -4.76 -30.36 5.65
C GLY A 188 -3.71 -29.76 4.69
N GLN A 189 -4.06 -28.82 3.79
CA GLN A 189 -3.09 -28.12 2.95
C GLN A 189 -2.91 -26.65 3.36
N GLU A 190 -1.68 -26.31 3.75
CA GLU A 190 -1.28 -24.91 3.91
C GLU A 190 -1.11 -24.24 2.53
N SER A 191 -1.69 -23.05 2.40
CA SER A 191 -1.52 -22.16 1.27
C SER A 191 -0.77 -20.90 1.69
N ILE A 192 0.00 -20.35 0.77
CA ILE A 192 0.72 -19.10 0.98
C ILE A 192 -0.21 -17.94 0.62
N ILE A 193 -0.51 -17.10 1.60
CA ILE A 193 -1.19 -15.82 1.41
C ILE A 193 -0.10 -14.77 1.21
N TYR A 194 0.05 -14.33 -0.03
CA TYR A 194 1.01 -13.29 -0.39
C TYR A 194 0.59 -11.92 0.15
N GLY A 195 1.55 -11.17 0.68
CA GLY A 195 1.31 -9.82 1.21
C GLY A 195 0.85 -8.80 0.17
N PHE A 196 1.10 -9.07 -1.11
CA PHE A 196 0.57 -8.30 -2.22
C PHE A 196 -0.51 -9.10 -2.95
N ALA A 197 -1.69 -8.51 -3.11
CA ALA A 197 -2.82 -9.09 -3.83
C ALA A 197 -3.06 -8.34 -5.12
N LEU A 198 -3.29 -9.04 -6.23
CA LEU A 198 -3.94 -8.44 -7.40
C LEU A 198 -5.44 -8.69 -7.30
N ILE A 199 -6.24 -7.64 -7.49
CA ILE A 199 -7.69 -7.66 -7.36
C ILE A 199 -8.29 -7.20 -8.68
N GLU A 200 -8.92 -8.14 -9.37
CA GLU A 200 -9.51 -7.90 -10.69
C GLU A 200 -10.93 -7.31 -10.60
N ASN A 201 -11.64 -7.58 -9.50
CA ASN A 201 -13.00 -7.12 -9.24
C ASN A 201 -13.12 -6.49 -7.85
N LEU A 202 -13.57 -5.23 -7.80
CA LEU A 202 -13.70 -4.42 -6.59
C LEU A 202 -15.04 -4.58 -5.86
N CYS A 203 -16.05 -5.18 -6.50
CA CYS A 203 -17.33 -5.45 -5.87
C CYS A 203 -17.16 -6.38 -4.67
N ALA A 204 -17.88 -6.11 -3.58
CA ALA A 204 -18.00 -7.08 -2.50
C ALA A 204 -18.62 -8.34 -3.09
N GLY A 205 -17.99 -9.50 -2.86
CA GLY A 205 -18.51 -10.78 -3.36
C GLY A 205 -19.93 -11.00 -2.82
N GLY A 206 -20.92 -10.83 -3.68
CA GLY A 206 -22.29 -11.23 -3.43
C GLY A 206 -22.47 -12.65 -3.95
N LYS A 207 -22.49 -13.61 -3.02
CA LYS A 207 -22.81 -15.04 -3.15
C LYS A 207 -22.10 -15.81 -4.28
#